data_AF-A0A9D6LU83-F1
#
_entry.id   AF-A0A9D6LU83-F1
#
_cell.length_a   1.000
_cell.length_b   1.000
_cell.length_c   1.000
_cell.angle_alpha   90.00
_cell.angle_beta   90.00
_cell.angle_gamma   90.00
#
_symmetry.space_group_name_H-M   'P 1'
#
loop_
_entity.id
_entity.type
_entity.pdbx_description
1 polymer ?
#
loop_
_entity_poly.entity_id
_entity_poly.type
_entity_poly.pdbx_seq_one_letter_code
_entity_poly.pdbx_strand_id
1 'polypeptide(L)'
;MIPLRDDVPSRTIPFVNIGLIVSNVLVFIYQLGMGRKQLAVFCNTFGVIPARYFHDVVVTPGGWIAPVTAPDLIIPLFASMFLHGGWLHLIGNML
;
A
#
# COMPACT_ATOMS: atom_id res chain seq x y z
N MET A 1 -27.43 10.61 -1.54
CA MET A 1 -26.96 10.53 -0.14
C MET A 1 -26.01 9.35 -0.03
N ILE A 2 -24.80 9.54 0.49
CA ILE A 2 -23.89 8.42 0.79
C ILE A 2 -24.29 7.92 2.19
N PRO A 3 -24.78 6.68 2.35
CA PRO A 3 -25.10 6.15 3.67
C PRO A 3 -23.80 5.86 4.43
N LEU A 4 -23.50 6.66 5.44
CA LEU A 4 -22.23 6.59 6.20
C LEU A 4 -22.33 5.81 7.51
N ARG A 5 -23.54 5.40 7.92
CA ARG A 5 -23.78 4.76 9.21
C ARG A 5 -25.12 4.03 9.22
N ASP A 6 -25.15 2.88 9.87
CA ASP A 6 -26.37 2.15 10.22
C ASP A 6 -26.88 2.50 11.63
N ASP A 7 -28.11 2.11 11.92
CA ASP A 7 -28.78 2.26 13.22
C ASP A 7 -28.45 1.12 14.20
N VAL A 8 -27.71 0.09 13.75
CA VAL A 8 -27.29 -1.03 14.58
C VAL A 8 -26.06 -0.64 15.41
N PRO A 9 -26.16 -0.60 16.76
CA PRO A 9 -25.03 -0.21 17.59
C PRO A 9 -23.94 -1.28 17.58
N SER A 10 -22.69 -0.85 17.36
CA SER A 10 -21.53 -1.72 17.48
C SER A 10 -21.36 -2.20 18.92
N ARG A 11 -21.09 -3.49 19.11
CA ARG A 11 -20.97 -4.14 20.43
C ARG A 11 -19.52 -4.20 20.92
N THR A 12 -18.55 -3.84 20.09
CA THR A 12 -17.12 -3.90 20.40
C THR A 12 -16.39 -2.70 19.80
N ILE A 13 -15.22 -2.39 20.36
CA ILE A 13 -14.30 -1.38 19.80
C ILE A 13 -13.56 -2.03 18.61
N PRO A 14 -13.60 -1.44 17.41
CA PRO A 14 -13.02 -2.03 16.20
C PRO A 14 -11.51 -1.76 16.10
N PHE A 15 -10.71 -2.31 17.02
CA PHE A 15 -9.27 -2.05 17.09
C PHE A 15 -8.52 -2.34 15.78
N VAL A 16 -8.88 -3.42 15.08
CA VAL A 16 -8.25 -3.77 13.78
C VAL A 16 -8.55 -2.70 12.74
N ASN A 17 -9.80 -2.24 12.65
CA ASN A 17 -10.18 -1.21 11.68
C ASN A 17 -9.45 0.11 11.98
N ILE A 18 -9.40 0.51 13.25
CA ILE A 18 -8.64 1.70 13.68
C ILE A 18 -7.16 1.55 13.31
N GLY A 19 -6.56 0.38 13.58
CA GLY A 19 -5.17 0.09 13.23
C GLY A 19 -4.89 0.16 11.74
N LEU A 20 -5.78 -0.38 10.91
CA LEU A 20 -5.69 -0.29 9.45
C LEU A 20 -5.80 1.17 8.98
N ILE A 21 -6.78 1.94 9.48
CA ILE A 21 -6.95 3.36 9.14
C ILE A 21 -5.68 4.14 9.49
N VAL A 22 -5.17 3.99 10.72
CA VAL A 22 -3.95 4.67 11.18
C VAL A 22 -2.76 4.29 10.30
N SER A 23 -2.58 3.01 9.98
CA SER A 23 -1.47 2.54 9.14
C SER A 23 -1.53 3.14 7.74
N ASN A 24 -2.71 3.17 7.11
CA ASN A 24 -2.93 3.80 5.81
C ASN A 24 -2.59 5.30 5.82
N VAL A 25 -3.05 6.02 6.85
CA VAL A 25 -2.76 7.45 7.01
C VAL A 25 -1.27 7.71 7.21
N LEU A 26 -0.59 6.92 8.05
CA LEU A 26 0.85 7.09 8.30
C LEU A 26 1.68 6.84 7.03
N VAL A 27 1.38 5.78 6.28
CA VAL A 27 2.04 5.50 5.00
C VAL A 27 1.79 6.63 4.01
N PHE A 28 0.56 7.15 3.94
CA PHE A 28 0.27 8.27 3.05
C PHE A 28 1.02 9.56 3.42
N ILE A 29 1.09 9.90 4.70
CA ILE A 29 1.88 11.05 5.18
C ILE A 29 3.37 10.86 4.82
N TYR A 30 3.90 9.64 4.96
CA TYR A 30 5.27 9.33 4.55
C TYR A 30 5.49 9.56 3.04
N GLN A 31 4.54 9.15 2.18
CA GLN A 31 4.58 9.42 0.74
C GLN A 31 4.56 10.92 0.41
N LEU A 32 3.76 11.72 1.14
CA LEU A 32 3.69 13.18 0.95
C LEU A 32 5.02 13.89 1.24
N GLY A 33 5.84 13.32 2.12
CA GLY A 33 7.18 13.81 2.43
C GLY A 33 8.22 13.53 1.34
N MET A 34 7.91 12.69 0.35
CA MET A 34 8.87 12.28 -0.68
C MET A 34 8.92 13.24 -1.88
N GLY A 35 10.12 13.45 -2.41
CA GLY A 35 10.27 14.07 -3.74
C GLY A 35 9.81 13.13 -4.86
N ARG A 36 9.45 13.68 -6.03
CA ARG A 36 8.88 12.91 -7.16
C ARG A 36 9.68 11.66 -7.54
N LYS A 37 11.01 11.75 -7.58
CA LYS A 37 11.89 10.61 -7.90
C LYS A 37 11.84 9.52 -6.82
N GLN A 38 11.87 9.92 -5.55
CA GLN A 38 11.80 8.98 -4.42
C GLN A 38 10.44 8.29 -4.37
N LEU A 39 9.36 9.05 -4.58
CA LEU A 39 8.01 8.49 -4.64
C LEU A 39 7.88 7.47 -5.78
N ALA A 40 8.42 7.76 -6.96
CA ALA A 40 8.40 6.81 -8.07
C ALA A 40 9.15 5.50 -7.75
N VAL A 41 10.33 5.59 -7.13
CA VAL A 41 11.08 4.41 -6.66
C VAL A 41 10.28 3.67 -5.59
N PHE A 42 9.74 4.37 -4.60
CA PHE A 42 8.96 3.80 -3.51
C PHE A 42 7.74 3.02 -4.02
N CYS A 43 6.94 3.61 -4.90
CA CYS A 43 5.80 2.94 -5.53
C CYS A 43 6.25 1.77 -6.41
N ASN A 44 7.39 1.87 -7.10
CA ASN A 44 7.92 0.78 -7.90
C ASN A 44 8.47 -0.38 -7.04
N THR A 45 8.94 -0.10 -5.82
CA THR A 45 9.44 -1.12 -4.88
C THR A 45 8.30 -1.81 -4.14
N PHE A 46 7.33 -1.06 -3.61
CA PHE A 46 6.28 -1.59 -2.74
C PHE A 46 4.93 -1.81 -3.43
N GLY A 47 4.79 -1.37 -4.68
CA GLY A 47 3.60 -1.60 -5.50
C GLY A 47 3.61 -2.96 -6.20
N VAL A 48 2.43 -3.55 -6.38
CA VAL A 48 2.27 -4.77 -7.17
C VAL A 48 2.41 -4.46 -8.66
N ILE A 49 3.37 -5.11 -9.30
CA ILE A 49 3.57 -5.05 -10.75
C ILE A 49 3.39 -6.48 -11.29
N PRO A 50 2.27 -6.80 -11.97
CA PRO A 50 1.95 -8.16 -12.39
C PRO A 50 3.09 -8.86 -13.15
N ALA A 51 3.79 -8.14 -14.02
CA ALA A 51 4.92 -8.69 -14.77
C ALA A 51 5.99 -9.36 -13.88
N ARG A 52 6.22 -8.88 -12.65
CA ARG A 52 7.23 -9.46 -11.74
C ARG A 52 6.85 -10.84 -11.19
N TYR A 53 5.57 -11.21 -11.23
CA TYR A 53 5.10 -12.51 -10.73
C TYR A 53 5.19 -13.60 -11.79
N PHE A 54 5.46 -13.24 -13.05
CA PHE A 54 5.58 -14.15 -14.18
C PHE A 54 7.03 -14.27 -14.70
N HIS A 55 7.99 -13.71 -13.99
CA HIS A 55 9.42 -13.78 -14.31
C HIS A 55 10.20 -14.42 -13.17
N ASP A 56 11.18 -15.26 -13.51
CA ASP A 56 12.02 -15.94 -12.53
C ASP A 56 13.20 -15.07 -12.03
N VAL A 57 13.35 -13.86 -12.59
CA VAL A 57 14.45 -12.94 -12.27
C VAL A 57 13.97 -11.52 -12.00
N VAL A 58 14.67 -10.82 -11.11
CA VAL A 58 14.45 -9.41 -10.74
C VAL A 58 15.74 -8.62 -10.84
N VAL A 59 15.63 -7.32 -11.16
CA VAL A 59 16.74 -6.37 -11.08
C VAL A 59 16.79 -5.82 -9.66
N THR A 60 17.86 -6.14 -8.94
CA THR A 60 18.10 -5.67 -7.58
C THR A 60 18.35 -4.15 -7.52
N PRO A 61 18.23 -3.50 -6.36
CA PRO A 61 18.57 -2.08 -6.20
C PRO A 61 20.01 -1.73 -6.64
N GLY A 62 20.93 -2.70 -6.62
CA GLY A 62 22.31 -2.54 -7.10
C GLY A 62 22.50 -2.69 -8.61
N GLY A 63 21.42 -2.93 -9.37
CA GLY A 63 21.45 -3.07 -10.84
C GLY A 63 21.74 -4.47 -11.36
N TRP A 64 21.93 -5.46 -10.48
CA TRP A 64 22.22 -6.85 -10.86
C TRP A 64 20.95 -7.66 -11.04
N ILE A 65 20.99 -8.65 -11.95
CA ILE A 65 19.91 -9.62 -12.16
C ILE A 65 20.10 -10.77 -11.15
N ALA A 66 19.06 -11.08 -10.39
CA ALA A 66 19.04 -12.18 -9.42
C ALA A 66 17.76 -13.01 -9.55
N PRO A 67 17.75 -14.29 -9.12
CA PRO A 67 16.53 -15.07 -9.03
C PRO A 67 15.50 -14.41 -8.11
N VAL A 68 14.23 -14.46 -8.49
CA VAL A 68 13.13 -13.98 -7.65
C VAL A 68 13.07 -14.79 -6.36
N THR A 69 12.93 -14.09 -5.25
CA THR A 69 12.74 -14.67 -3.92
C THR A 69 11.30 -14.46 -3.43
N ALA A 70 10.87 -15.25 -2.46
CA ALA A 70 9.56 -15.08 -1.83
C ALA A 70 9.30 -13.64 -1.33
N PRO A 71 10.26 -12.96 -0.67
CA PRO A 71 10.11 -11.55 -0.30
C PRO A 71 9.81 -10.60 -1.46
N ASP A 72 10.41 -10.81 -2.63
CA ASP A 72 10.20 -9.97 -3.82
C ASP A 72 8.75 -10.01 -4.32
N LEU A 73 8.01 -11.08 -4.00
CA LEU A 73 6.61 -11.28 -4.38
C LEU A 73 5.65 -10.94 -3.22
N ILE A 74 5.97 -11.37 -2.01
CA ILE A 74 5.06 -11.24 -0.85
C ILE A 74 5.02 -9.80 -0.34
N ILE A 75 6.16 -9.11 -0.26
CA ILE A 75 6.21 -7.76 0.32
C ILE A 75 5.35 -6.79 -0.51
N PRO A 76 5.52 -6.68 -1.84
CA PRO A 76 4.70 -5.74 -2.61
C PRO A 76 3.21 -6.10 -2.58
N LEU A 77 2.87 -7.39 -2.51
CA LEU A 77 1.48 -7.85 -2.43
C LEU A 77 0.74 -7.22 -1.25
N PHE A 78 1.33 -7.25 -0.05
CA PHE A 78 0.72 -6.68 1.15
C PHE A 78 1.00 -5.19 1.31
N ALA A 79 2.21 -4.72 1.00
CA ALA A 79 2.58 -3.32 1.15
C ALA A 79 1.74 -2.41 0.23
N SER A 80 1.41 -2.88 -0.98
CA SER A 80 0.60 -2.13 -1.94
C SER A 80 -0.79 -1.75 -1.41
N MET A 81 -1.35 -2.52 -0.49
CA MET A 81 -2.67 -2.26 0.11
C MET A 81 -2.70 -0.95 0.93
N PHE A 82 -1.53 -0.43 1.32
CA PHE A 82 -1.39 0.81 2.09
C PHE A 82 -0.98 2.02 1.26
N LEU A 83 -0.62 1.82 -0.02
CA LEU A 83 -0.18 2.88 -0.90
C LEU A 83 -1.37 3.65 -1.47
N HIS A 84 -1.30 4.97 -1.44
CA HIS A 84 -2.35 5.84 -1.94
C HIS A 84 -1.82 6.89 -2.90
N GLY A 85 -2.51 7.07 -4.02
CA GLY A 85 -2.13 7.99 -5.11
C GLY A 85 -2.58 9.44 -4.91
N GLY A 86 -3.30 9.74 -3.83
CA GLY A 86 -3.78 11.09 -3.53
C GLY A 86 -4.89 11.11 -2.48
N TRP A 87 -5.30 12.30 -2.07
CA TRP A 87 -6.29 12.52 -1.02
C TRP A 87 -7.64 11.86 -1.31
N LEU A 88 -8.14 11.98 -2.55
CA LEU A 88 -9.40 11.35 -2.95
C LEU A 88 -9.35 9.83 -2.83
N HIS A 89 -8.22 9.22 -3.22
CA HIS A 89 -8.03 7.77 -3.10
C HIS A 89 -7.98 7.34 -1.62
N LEU A 90 -7.24 8.05 -0.77
CA LEU A 90 -7.19 7.74 0.66
C LEU A 90 -8.54 7.89 1.33
N ILE A 91 -9.18 9.05 1.20
CA ILE A 91 -10.45 9.34 1.87
C ILE A 91 -11.55 8.40 1.36
N GLY A 92 -11.58 8.12 0.05
CA GLY A 92 -12.54 7.19 -0.54
C GLY A 92 -12.45 5.76 0.02
N ASN A 93 -11.26 5.30 0.41
CA ASN A 93 -11.07 3.98 1.02
C ASN A 93 -11.44 3.93 2.51
N MET A 94 -11.54 5.08 3.18
CA MET A 94 -11.82 5.18 4.63
C MET A 94 -13.29 5.49 4.94
N LEU A 95 -14.09 5.79 3.91
CA LEU A 95 -15.53 6.03 3.99
C LEU A 95 -16.31 4.73 3.81
#